data_AF-A0AAW8AT49-F1
#
_entry.id   AF-A0AAW8AT49-F1
#
_cell.length_a   1.000
_cell.length_b   1.000
_cell.length_c   1.000
_cell.angle_alpha   90.00
_cell.angle_beta   90.00
_cell.angle_gamma   90.00
#
_symmetry.space_group_name_H-M   'P 1'
#
loop_
_entity.id
_entity.type
_entity.pdbx_description
1 polymer ?
#
loop_
_entity_poly.entity_id
_entity_poly.type
_entity_poly.pdbx_seq_one_letter_code
_entity_poly.pdbx_strand_id
1 'polypeptide(L)' 'PEAAAAAPQRFNNRQVIHLQGLRFKANLGLLDVERSGPQPIQVDAEINLGALPIVARDADIGRVLDYRRVRAAIIDECT' A
#
# COMPACT_ATOMS: atom_id res chain seq x y z
N PRO A 1 2.22 33.14 -25.79
CA PRO A 1 0.93 33.38 -25.09
C PRO A 1 0.03 32.14 -25.28
N GLU A 2 -0.07 31.23 -24.33
CA GLU A 2 -0.90 31.40 -23.15
C GLU A 2 -0.48 30.30 -22.17
N ALA A 3 0.23 30.69 -21.10
CA ALA A 3 0.53 29.79 -20.01
C ALA A 3 -0.79 29.50 -19.30
N ALA A 4 -1.35 28.31 -19.51
CA ALA A 4 -2.52 27.83 -18.79
C ALA A 4 -2.27 28.03 -17.29
N ALA A 5 -3.00 28.97 -16.69
CA ALA A 5 -2.92 29.27 -15.27
C ALA A 5 -3.28 28.00 -14.49
N ALA A 6 -2.27 27.34 -13.93
CA ALA A 6 -2.46 26.17 -13.07
C ALA A 6 -3.29 26.60 -11.85
N ALA A 7 -4.53 26.12 -11.77
CA ALA A 7 -5.38 26.30 -10.60
C ALA A 7 -4.63 25.84 -9.33
N PRO A 8 -4.85 26.49 -8.17
CA PRO A 8 -4.14 26.15 -6.94
C PRO A 8 -4.37 24.68 -6.59
N GLN A 9 -3.32 23.87 -6.68
CA GLN A 9 -3.34 22.47 -6.26
C GLN A 9 -3.54 22.45 -4.75
N ARG A 10 -4.75 22.10 -4.31
CA ARG A 10 -4.99 21.80 -2.90
C ARG A 10 -4.35 20.44 -2.64
N PHE A 11 -3.65 20.30 -1.53
CA PHE A 11 -3.10 19.03 -1.08
C PHE A 11 -3.92 18.51 0.08
N ASN A 12 -4.15 17.20 0.12
CA ASN A 12 -4.66 16.58 1.33
C ASN A 12 -3.53 16.54 2.35
N ASN A 13 -3.85 16.75 3.63
CA ASN A 13 -2.87 16.88 4.70
C ASN A 13 -2.30 15.52 5.18
N ARG A 14 -3.04 14.42 4.99
CA ARG A 14 -2.54 13.05 5.20
C ARG A 14 -3.48 12.05 4.55
N GLN A 15 -2.96 11.13 3.74
CA GLN A 15 -3.71 9.97 3.26
C GLN A 15 -3.02 8.69 3.73
N VAL A 16 -3.77 7.79 4.37
CA VAL A 16 -3.26 6.54 4.91
C VAL A 16 -4.11 5.40 4.39
N ILE A 17 -3.46 4.36 3.88
CA ILE A 17 -4.10 3.10 3.51
C ILE A 17 -3.80 2.09 4.63
N HIS A 18 -4.86 1.51 5.20
CA HIS A 18 -4.75 0.43 6.16
C HIS A 18 -5.08 -0.89 5.45
N LEU A 19 -4.13 -1.82 5.42
CA LEU A 19 -4.35 -3.20 5.04
C LEU A 19 -4.44 -4.01 6.32
N GLN A 20 -5.61 -4.54 6.62
CA GLN A 20 -5.86 -5.26 7.88
C GLN A 20 -6.24 -6.72 7.62
N GLY A 21 -5.81 -7.60 8.51
CA GLY A 21 -6.19 -9.00 8.52
C GLY A 21 -5.67 -9.81 7.33
N LEU A 22 -4.50 -9.47 6.78
CA LEU A 22 -3.88 -10.27 5.74
C LEU A 22 -3.40 -11.59 6.34
N ARG A 23 -4.11 -12.68 6.06
CA ARG A 23 -3.80 -14.02 6.59
C ARG A 23 -3.25 -14.92 5.50
N PHE A 24 -2.06 -15.44 5.69
CA PHE A 24 -1.40 -16.36 4.78
C PHE A 24 -0.38 -17.20 5.55
N LYS A 25 0.16 -18.26 4.92
CA LYS A 25 1.19 -19.08 5.54
C LYS A 25 2.56 -18.61 5.08
N ALA A 26 3.51 -18.52 6.00
CA ALA A 26 4.84 -17.97 5.78
C ALA A 26 5.91 -18.84 6.44
N ASN A 27 7.09 -18.92 5.83
CA ASN A 27 8.23 -19.66 6.37
C ASN A 27 9.10 -18.71 7.21
N LEU A 28 8.62 -18.38 8.41
CA LEU A 28 9.26 -17.41 9.30
C LEU A 28 9.80 -18.11 10.54
N GLY A 29 11.06 -17.87 10.87
CA GLY A 29 11.66 -18.28 12.14
C GLY A 29 13.17 -18.41 12.12
N LEU A 30 13.74 -18.65 13.30
CA LEU A 30 15.19 -18.77 13.51
C LEU A 30 15.62 -20.24 13.50
N LEU A 31 14.74 -21.16 13.91
CA LEU A 31 15.00 -22.58 13.98
C LEU A 31 14.78 -23.25 12.61
N ASP A 32 15.52 -24.33 12.33
CA ASP A 32 15.38 -25.08 11.08
C ASP A 32 13.96 -25.61 10.86
N VAL A 33 13.26 -25.99 11.93
CA VAL A 33 11.86 -26.46 11.87
C VAL A 33 10.88 -25.36 11.46
N GLU A 34 11.15 -24.12 11.86
CA GLU A 34 10.32 -22.94 11.52
C GLU A 34 10.54 -22.50 10.07
N ARG A 35 11.74 -22.71 9.54
CA ARG A 35 12.06 -22.50 8.12
C ARG A 35 11.58 -23.64 7.22
N SER A 36 11.36 -24.84 7.78
CA SER A 36 10.96 -26.03 7.01
C SER A 36 9.47 -26.13 6.71
N GLY A 37 8.62 -25.39 7.43
CA GLY A 37 7.17 -25.54 7.35
C GLY A 37 6.41 -24.22 7.41
N PRO A 38 5.46 -23.96 6.49
CA PRO A 38 4.77 -22.68 6.41
C PRO A 38 3.75 -22.54 7.56
N GLN A 39 3.92 -21.51 8.38
CA GLN A 39 3.10 -21.21 9.56
C GLN A 39 2.07 -20.11 9.26
N PRO A 40 0.83 -20.19 9.78
CA PRO A 40 -0.16 -19.15 9.57
C PRO A 40 0.24 -17.86 10.30
N ILE A 41 0.30 -16.76 9.57
CA ILE A 41 0.52 -15.41 10.13
C ILE A 41 -0.63 -14.48 9.76
N GLN A 42 -0.78 -13.42 10.55
CA GLN A 42 -1.64 -12.29 10.24
C GLN A 42 -0.77 -11.04 10.14
N VAL A 43 -0.91 -10.29 9.05
CA VAL A 43 -0.20 -9.04 8.81
C VAL A 43 -1.21 -7.90 8.73
N ASP A 44 -0.93 -6.85 9.49
CA ASP A 44 -1.57 -5.56 9.41
C ASP A 44 -0.50 -4.54 8.96
N ALA A 45 -0.81 -3.72 7.95
CA ALA A 45 0.11 -2.75 7.39
C ALA A 45 -0.55 -1.37 7.25
N GLU A 46 0.20 -0.34 7.62
CA GLU A 46 -0.16 1.07 7.41
C GLU A 46 0.76 1.66 6.34
N ILE A 47 0.17 2.18 5.27
CA ILE A 47 0.89 2.89 4.21
C ILE A 47 0.50 4.36 4.26
N ASN A 48 1.43 5.20 4.71
CA ASN A 48 1.25 6.64 4.72
C ASN A 48 1.72 7.24 3.38
N LEU A 49 0.80 7.89 2.68
CA LEU A 49 1.03 8.50 1.37
C LEU A 49 1.46 9.98 1.48
N GLY A 50 1.50 10.52 2.69
CA GLY A 50 1.81 11.93 2.92
C GLY A 50 0.77 12.86 2.30
N ALA A 51 1.24 14.02 1.83
CA ALA A 51 0.40 15.02 1.20
C ALA A 51 0.25 14.75 -0.30
N LEU A 52 -0.94 14.32 -0.71
CA LEU A 52 -1.25 14.08 -2.12
C LEU A 52 -2.06 15.25 -2.71
N PRO A 53 -1.81 15.63 -3.97
CA PRO A 53 -2.63 16.62 -4.65
C PRO A 53 -4.08 16.13 -4.71
N ILE A 54 -5.02 17.00 -4.31
CA ILE A 54 -6.45 16.77 -4.44
C ILE A 54 -6.75 16.84 -5.94
N VAL A 55 -6.79 15.68 -6.57
CA VAL A 55 -7.11 15.55 -7.99
C VAL A 55 -8.60 15.88 -8.15
N ALA A 56 -8.89 16.95 -8.88
CA ALA A 56 -10.26 17.34 -9.16
C ALA A 56 -10.89 16.34 -10.15
N ARG A 57 -11.93 15.65 -9.68
CA ARG A 57 -13.00 14.96 -10.43
C ARG A 57 -12.69 13.72 -11.29
N ASP A 58 -11.48 13.53 -11.79
CA ASP A 58 -11.18 12.30 -12.55
C ASP A 58 -10.64 11.21 -11.62
N ALA A 59 -11.55 10.33 -11.18
CA ALA A 59 -11.28 9.15 -10.35
C ALA A 59 -10.56 8.05 -11.15
N ASP A 60 -9.37 8.36 -11.66
CA ASP A 60 -8.52 7.37 -12.32
C ASP A 60 -7.65 6.65 -11.29
N ILE A 61 -7.83 5.32 -11.19
CA ILE A 61 -7.04 4.45 -10.31
C ILE A 61 -5.54 4.53 -10.64
N GLY A 62 -5.16 4.91 -11.87
CA GLY A 62 -3.77 5.10 -12.26
C GLY A 62 -3.06 6.27 -11.58
N ARG A 63 -3.78 7.17 -10.89
CA ARG A 63 -3.21 8.29 -10.13
C ARG A 63 -3.12 8.05 -8.63
N VAL A 64 -3.62 6.91 -8.14
CA VAL A 64 -3.61 6.54 -6.73
C VAL A 64 -2.69 5.33 -6.54
N LEU A 65 -2.10 5.19 -5.36
CA LEU A 65 -1.33 3.97 -5.04
C LEU A 65 -2.25 2.74 -5.12
N ASP A 66 -1.90 1.81 -6.01
CA ASP A 66 -2.62 0.54 -6.12
C ASP A 66 -2.30 -0.37 -4.93
N TYR A 67 -3.19 -0.35 -3.94
CA TYR A 67 -3.08 -1.18 -2.74
C TYR A 67 -3.07 -2.68 -3.04
N ARG A 68 -3.55 -3.12 -4.22
CA ARG A 68 -3.53 -4.54 -4.61
C ARG A 68 -2.11 -5.00 -4.89
N ARG A 69 -1.29 -4.16 -5.53
CA ARG A 69 0.14 -4.42 -5.75
C ARG A 69 0.91 -4.44 -4.45
N VAL A 70 0.61 -3.50 -3.54
CA VAL A 70 1.20 -3.47 -2.19
C VAL A 70 0.87 -4.76 -1.43
N ARG A 71 -0.42 -5.16 -1.41
CA ARG A 71 -0.84 -6.42 -0.80
C ARG A 71 -0.12 -7.63 -1.41
N ALA A 72 0.02 -7.67 -2.74
CA ALA A 72 0.70 -8.76 -3.41
C ALA A 72 2.18 -8.83 -3.01
N ALA A 73 2.87 -7.70 -2.95
CA ALA A 73 4.27 -7.63 -2.50
C ALA A 73 4.44 -8.10 -1.04
N ILE A 74 3.52 -7.72 -0.13
CA ILE A 74 3.55 -8.19 1.27
C ILE A 74 3.42 -9.72 1.35
N ILE A 75 2.53 -10.30 0.54
CA ILE A 75 2.33 -11.75 0.52
C ILE A 75 3.57 -12.44 -0.05
N ASP A 76 4.04 -12.00 -1.21
CA ASP A 76 5.18 -12.58 -1.93
C ASP A 76 6.46 -12.58 -1.10
N GLU A 77 6.75 -11.48 -0.39
CA GLU A 77 7.93 -11.40 0.49
C GLU A 77 7.85 -12.38 1.67
N CYS A 78 6.66 -12.73 2.12
CA CYS A 78 6.47 -13.53 3.33
C CYS A 78 6.18 -15.01 3.07
N THR A 79 5.69 -15.40 1.88
CA THR A 79 5.34 -16.80 1.56
C THR A 79 6.47 -17.53 0.84
#